data_AF-A0A2Z4FN61-F1
#
_entry.id   AF-A0A2Z4FN61-F1
#
_cell.length_a   1.000
_cell.length_b   1.000
_cell.length_c   1.000
_cell.angle_alpha   90.00
_cell.angle_beta   90.00
_cell.angle_gamma   90.00
#
_symmetry.space_group_name_H-M   'P 1'
#
loop_
_entity.id
_entity.type
_entity.pdbx_description
1 polymer ?
#
loop_
_entity_poly.entity_id
_entity_poly.type
_entity_poly.pdbx_seq_one_letter_code
_entity_poly.pdbx_strand_id
1 'polypeptide(L)'
;MEIRCEKCSHIGPAASVDAGADGVMLTCENCGHQNLLSTGPAEAAFEKSAEARNDDGAPSSPGRHGARDAASLWLRKDALSALVPTPGDGARCLKCVHLLGFDLALTPEPEQNCSRCGLNQAEAAHYGPGEAPWERPTPGKDAAFEQAELLWAAIGEVEPGSAAAEHKLQNFVGFVVDEDLLELGIRKLRAHLVAFPEDETAVAQLGELATSMQSRVIVATARARADAQQFEQEVDRYRSRFITVAIILLAVMLVLFIVIYLGK
;
A
#
# COMPACT_ATOMS: atom_id res chain seq x y z
N MET A 1 4.21 0.84 -13.05
CA MET A 1 3.59 -0.50 -13.10
C MET A 1 4.17 -1.20 -14.30
N GLU A 2 4.89 -2.32 -14.09
CA GLU A 2 5.42 -3.09 -15.21
C GLU A 2 4.37 -4.05 -15.74
N ILE A 3 4.34 -4.18 -17.06
CA ILE A 3 3.48 -5.12 -17.75
C ILE A 3 4.33 -5.98 -18.67
N ARG A 4 4.07 -7.28 -18.66
CA ARG A 4 4.46 -8.14 -19.77
C ARG A 4 3.41 -7.92 -20.86
N CYS A 5 3.80 -7.22 -21.91
CA CYS A 5 2.90 -6.97 -23.01
C CYS A 5 2.57 -8.27 -23.75
N GLU A 6 1.28 -8.61 -23.87
CA GLU A 6 0.79 -9.81 -24.57
C GLU A 6 1.16 -9.81 -26.05
N LYS A 7 1.26 -8.62 -26.67
CA LYS A 7 1.55 -8.48 -28.11
C LYS A 7 3.03 -8.59 -28.44
N CYS A 8 3.92 -7.91 -27.70
CA CYS A 8 5.34 -7.84 -28.05
C CYS A 8 6.25 -8.58 -27.06
N SER A 9 5.69 -9.22 -26.04
CA SER A 9 6.43 -9.90 -24.95
C SER A 9 7.40 -8.99 -24.18
N HIS A 10 7.40 -7.68 -24.46
CA HIS A 10 8.21 -6.71 -23.75
C HIS A 10 7.74 -6.61 -22.29
N ILE A 11 8.69 -6.73 -21.37
CA ILE A 11 8.49 -6.49 -19.95
C ILE A 11 9.06 -5.11 -19.66
N GLY A 12 8.20 -4.17 -19.28
CA GLY A 12 8.61 -2.81 -18.96
C GLY A 12 7.43 -1.92 -18.55
N PRO A 13 7.63 -0.60 -18.44
CA PRO A 13 6.60 0.29 -17.92
C PRO A 13 5.37 0.35 -18.83
N ALA A 14 4.21 0.56 -18.22
CA ALA A 14 3.04 1.03 -18.95
C ALA A 14 3.18 2.53 -19.26
N ALA A 15 3.01 2.92 -20.53
CA ALA A 15 2.94 4.31 -20.99
C ALA A 15 1.76 5.06 -20.38
N SER A 16 0.63 4.37 -20.24
CA SER A 16 -0.58 4.88 -19.59
C SER A 16 -1.27 3.77 -18.81
N VAL A 17 -1.98 4.17 -17.76
CA VAL A 17 -2.84 3.31 -16.96
C VAL A 17 -4.22 3.93 -16.97
N ASP A 18 -5.14 3.29 -17.68
CA ASP A 18 -6.49 3.76 -17.92
C ASP A 18 -7.48 2.79 -17.26
N ALA A 19 -8.57 3.30 -16.69
CA ALA A 19 -9.63 2.44 -16.18
C ALA A 19 -10.49 1.94 -17.36
N GLY A 20 -10.64 0.62 -17.49
CA GLY A 20 -11.50 -0.02 -18.48
C GLY A 20 -12.73 -0.66 -17.83
N ALA A 21 -13.76 -0.96 -18.64
CA ALA A 21 -15.00 -1.57 -18.14
C ALA A 21 -14.77 -2.95 -17.47
N ASP A 22 -13.77 -3.69 -17.93
CA ASP A 22 -13.47 -5.07 -17.50
C ASP A 22 -12.21 -5.18 -16.60
N GLY A 23 -11.65 -4.06 -16.14
CA GLY A 23 -10.46 -4.03 -15.29
C GLY A 23 -9.54 -2.83 -15.54
N VAL A 24 -8.26 -2.99 -15.18
CA VAL A 24 -7.24 -1.94 -15.41
C VAL A 24 -6.60 -2.15 -16.77
N MET A 25 -6.65 -1.12 -17.59
CA MET A 25 -6.12 -1.10 -18.94
C MET A 25 -4.70 -0.51 -18.93
N LEU A 26 -3.71 -1.28 -19.37
CA LEU A 26 -2.29 -0.90 -19.32
C LEU A 26 -1.69 -0.82 -20.73
N THR A 27 -1.30 0.37 -21.15
CA THR A 27 -0.70 0.59 -22.48
C THR A 27 0.80 0.33 -22.44
N CYS A 28 1.33 -0.57 -23.24
CA CYS A 28 2.77 -0.86 -23.31
C CYS A 28 3.55 0.32 -23.88
N GLU A 29 4.58 0.77 -23.19
CA GLU A 29 5.46 1.85 -23.67
C GLU A 29 6.21 1.52 -24.95
N ASN A 30 6.60 0.26 -25.14
CA ASN A 30 7.38 -0.13 -26.31
C ASN A 30 6.54 -0.20 -27.60
N CYS A 31 5.31 -0.69 -27.53
CA CYS A 31 4.51 -0.98 -28.73
C CYS A 31 3.12 -0.33 -28.76
N GLY A 32 2.74 0.40 -27.71
CA GLY A 32 1.41 1.02 -27.57
C GLY A 32 0.27 0.03 -27.38
N HIS A 33 0.54 -1.26 -27.18
CA HIS A 33 -0.51 -2.26 -27.05
C HIS A 33 -1.19 -2.20 -25.69
N GLN A 34 -2.50 -2.34 -25.73
CA GLN A 34 -3.40 -2.29 -24.59
C GLN A 34 -3.54 -3.67 -23.94
N ASN A 35 -3.05 -3.84 -22.72
CA ASN A 35 -3.13 -5.08 -21.95
C ASN A 35 -4.20 -4.93 -20.86
N LEU A 36 -5.18 -5.83 -20.85
CA LEU A 36 -6.24 -5.83 -19.86
C LEU A 36 -5.79 -6.63 -18.64
N LEU A 37 -5.68 -5.97 -17.49
CA LEU A 37 -5.50 -6.64 -16.22
C LEU A 37 -6.88 -6.92 -15.62
N SER A 38 -7.38 -8.14 -15.81
CA SER A 38 -8.64 -8.57 -15.20
C SER A 38 -8.51 -8.64 -13.68
N THR A 39 -9.14 -7.70 -12.99
CA THR A 39 -9.31 -7.72 -11.53
C THR A 39 -10.53 -8.54 -11.18
N GLY A 40 -10.48 -9.85 -11.39
CA GLY A 40 -11.54 -10.75 -10.94
C GLY A 40 -11.69 -10.75 -9.41
N PRO A 41 -12.85 -11.19 -8.88
CA PRO A 41 -12.98 -11.46 -7.45
C PRO A 41 -11.94 -12.49 -7.02
N ALA A 42 -11.32 -12.27 -5.85
CA ALA A 42 -10.13 -12.98 -5.37
C ALA A 42 -10.27 -14.52 -5.20
N GLU A 43 -11.47 -15.07 -5.42
CA GLU A 43 -11.76 -16.49 -5.18
C GLU A 43 -11.52 -17.40 -6.40
N ALA A 44 -11.36 -16.87 -7.63
CA ALA A 44 -11.21 -17.73 -8.82
C ALA A 44 -9.76 -17.90 -9.33
N ALA A 45 -8.79 -17.18 -8.79
CA ALA A 45 -7.41 -17.22 -9.27
C ALA A 45 -6.51 -18.29 -8.61
N PHE A 46 -6.99 -18.95 -7.55
CA PHE A 46 -6.19 -19.92 -6.79
C PHE A 46 -6.34 -21.38 -7.26
N GLU A 47 -7.38 -21.74 -8.02
CA GLU A 47 -7.60 -23.14 -8.42
C GLU A 47 -6.86 -23.57 -9.69
N LYS A 48 -6.30 -22.64 -10.49
CA LYS A 48 -5.69 -22.99 -11.78
C LYS A 48 -4.16 -23.06 -11.78
N SER A 49 -3.51 -22.81 -10.64
CA SER A 49 -2.05 -22.73 -10.51
C SER A 49 -1.42 -23.88 -9.71
N ALA A 50 -2.21 -24.88 -9.29
CA ALA A 50 -1.73 -25.99 -8.47
C ALA A 50 -1.27 -27.24 -9.26
N GLU A 51 -1.47 -27.30 -10.57
CA GLU A 51 -1.13 -28.47 -11.39
C GLU A 51 -0.05 -28.15 -12.43
N ALA A 52 1.14 -27.80 -11.96
CA ALA A 52 2.40 -27.95 -12.70
C ALA A 52 3.60 -27.76 -11.76
N ARG A 53 3.94 -28.80 -10.98
CA ARG A 53 5.25 -28.92 -10.34
C ARG A 53 5.83 -30.29 -10.66
N ASN A 54 6.76 -30.30 -11.61
CA ASN A 54 7.96 -31.14 -11.66
C ASN A 54 8.81 -30.63 -12.83
N ASP A 55 9.81 -29.80 -12.54
CA ASP A 55 11.15 -30.03 -13.08
C ASP A 55 12.18 -29.09 -12.43
N ASP A 56 13.34 -29.67 -12.18
CA ASP A 56 14.52 -29.12 -11.55
C ASP A 56 15.23 -28.06 -12.42
N GLY A 57 15.73 -27.00 -11.78
CA GLY A 57 16.69 -26.07 -12.39
C GLY A 57 16.35 -24.61 -12.14
N ALA A 58 16.98 -24.02 -11.12
CA ALA A 58 16.97 -22.57 -10.91
C ALA A 58 17.65 -21.84 -12.08
N PRO A 59 17.05 -20.74 -12.55
CA PRO A 59 17.84 -19.53 -12.69
C PRO A 59 17.17 -18.33 -12.02
N SER A 60 18.02 -17.45 -11.50
CA SER A 60 17.73 -16.16 -10.87
C SER A 60 16.70 -15.37 -11.67
N SER A 61 15.59 -15.00 -11.03
CA SER A 61 14.51 -14.25 -11.65
C SER A 61 14.87 -12.75 -11.74
N PRO A 62 14.97 -12.13 -12.94
CA PRO A 62 15.39 -10.74 -13.11
C PRO A 62 14.25 -9.71 -12.98
N GLY A 63 13.06 -10.12 -12.50
CA GLY A 63 11.82 -9.31 -12.57
C GLY A 63 11.49 -8.41 -11.38
N ARG A 64 12.36 -8.27 -10.37
CA ARG A 64 12.05 -7.50 -9.14
C ARG A 64 12.38 -6.00 -9.24
N HIS A 65 13.06 -5.57 -10.30
CA HIS A 65 13.63 -4.21 -10.38
C HIS A 65 12.70 -3.15 -10.99
N GLY A 66 11.94 -3.40 -12.06
CA GLY A 66 11.27 -2.27 -12.73
C GLY A 66 9.95 -1.82 -12.11
N ALA A 67 9.31 -2.62 -11.24
CA ALA A 67 8.24 -2.11 -10.37
C ALA A 67 8.75 -1.08 -9.34
N ARG A 68 10.02 -1.19 -8.91
CA ARG A 68 10.67 -0.18 -8.06
C ARG A 68 10.95 1.12 -8.82
N ASP A 69 11.28 1.03 -10.11
CA ASP A 69 11.67 2.20 -10.91
C ASP A 69 10.50 3.14 -11.23
N ALA A 70 9.28 2.62 -11.41
CA ALA A 70 8.10 3.47 -11.63
C ALA A 70 7.63 4.17 -10.34
N ALA A 71 7.80 3.52 -9.18
CA ALA A 71 7.46 4.10 -7.88
C ALA A 71 8.55 5.09 -7.42
N SER A 72 9.82 4.85 -7.74
CA SER A 72 10.92 5.79 -7.48
C SER A 72 10.76 7.10 -8.26
N LEU A 73 10.14 7.08 -9.45
CA LEU A 73 9.83 8.28 -10.24
C LEU A 73 8.78 9.19 -9.57
N TRP A 74 7.93 8.64 -8.71
CA TRP A 74 6.84 9.34 -8.01
C TRP A 74 7.18 9.74 -6.57
N LEU A 75 8.15 9.07 -5.95
CA LEU A 75 8.71 9.53 -4.69
C LEU A 75 9.58 10.76 -5.00
N ARG A 76 8.96 11.95 -5.03
CA ARG A 76 9.72 13.20 -5.14
C ARG A 76 10.82 13.18 -4.08
N LYS A 77 12.04 13.62 -4.41
CA LYS A 77 13.15 13.71 -3.44
C LYS A 77 12.71 14.38 -2.13
N ASP A 78 11.83 15.37 -2.23
CA ASP A 78 11.20 16.08 -1.11
C ASP A 78 10.42 15.15 -0.16
N ALA A 79 9.73 14.13 -0.69
CA ALA A 79 8.99 13.15 0.10
C ALA A 79 9.92 12.21 0.86
N LEU A 80 11.05 11.80 0.26
CA LEU A 80 12.06 11.02 0.97
C LEU A 80 12.75 11.85 2.07
N SER A 81 13.09 13.11 1.78
CA SER A 81 13.67 14.00 2.80
C SER A 81 12.70 14.26 3.95
N ALA A 82 11.39 14.29 3.67
CA ALA A 82 10.39 14.37 4.73
C ALA A 82 10.33 13.09 5.56
N LEU A 83 10.76 11.92 5.04
CA LEU A 83 10.76 10.66 5.77
C LEU A 83 11.88 10.57 6.81
N VAL A 84 13.07 11.03 6.46
CA VAL A 84 14.24 11.07 7.33
C VAL A 84 13.94 11.95 8.55
N PRO A 85 14.21 11.48 9.79
CA PRO A 85 14.03 12.30 10.98
C PRO A 85 14.92 13.53 10.95
N THR A 86 14.38 14.68 11.38
CA THR A 86 15.18 15.89 11.56
C THR A 86 16.19 15.67 12.71
N PRO A 87 17.48 15.96 12.51
CA PRO A 87 18.49 15.93 13.57
C PRO A 87 18.14 16.93 14.68
N GLY A 88 18.65 16.68 15.88
CA GLY A 88 18.54 17.58 17.02
C GLY A 88 18.03 16.92 18.29
N ASP A 89 18.27 17.61 19.40
CA ASP A 89 17.84 17.19 20.73
C ASP A 89 16.42 17.66 21.02
N GLY A 90 15.70 16.91 21.85
CA GLY A 90 14.35 17.26 22.30
C GLY A 90 13.41 16.08 22.32
N ALA A 91 12.18 16.34 22.79
CA ALA A 91 11.14 15.33 22.82
C ALA A 91 10.75 14.90 21.40
N ARG A 92 10.46 13.61 21.23
CA ARG A 92 10.11 13.04 19.92
C ARG A 92 8.80 12.28 20.02
N CYS A 93 8.03 12.31 18.92
CA CYS A 93 6.76 11.60 18.83
C CYS A 93 6.95 10.10 19.05
N LEU A 94 6.15 9.50 19.94
CA LEU A 94 6.27 8.08 20.32
C LEU A 94 6.00 7.09 19.18
N LYS A 95 5.20 7.48 18.18
CA LYS A 95 4.93 6.63 17.00
C LYS A 95 5.92 6.81 15.88
N CYS A 96 6.18 8.06 15.51
CA CYS A 96 6.90 8.38 14.28
C CYS A 96 8.29 8.99 14.51
N VAL A 97 8.69 9.28 15.74
CA VAL A 97 10.02 9.79 16.07
C VAL A 97 10.32 11.19 15.49
N HIS A 98 9.28 11.93 15.07
CA HIS A 98 9.39 13.33 14.67
C HIS A 98 9.74 14.21 15.88
N LEU A 99 10.67 15.15 15.70
CA LEU A 99 11.04 16.11 16.73
C LEU A 99 9.84 17.02 17.03
N LEU A 100 9.48 17.10 18.31
CA LEU A 100 8.36 17.91 18.77
C LEU A 100 8.87 19.31 19.13
N GLY A 101 8.06 20.32 18.83
CA GLY A 101 8.34 21.72 19.22
C GLY A 101 7.99 22.02 20.69
N PHE A 102 7.69 21.00 21.49
CA PHE A 102 7.25 21.10 22.87
C PHE A 102 7.85 19.96 23.70
N ASP A 103 7.98 20.17 25.01
CA ASP A 103 8.52 19.19 25.94
C ASP A 103 7.40 18.30 26.48
N LEU A 104 7.56 16.98 26.34
CA LEU A 104 6.62 15.98 26.87
C LEU A 104 6.66 15.88 28.39
N ALA A 105 7.75 16.30 29.04
CA ALA A 105 7.88 16.28 30.50
C ALA A 105 7.05 17.40 31.17
N LEU A 106 6.81 18.50 30.46
CA LEU A 106 5.98 19.62 30.91
C LEU A 106 4.52 19.36 30.54
N THR A 107 3.92 18.36 31.20
CA THR A 107 2.50 17.93 31.15
C THR A 107 1.86 17.97 29.74
N PRO A 108 1.63 16.81 29.10
CA PRO A 108 1.05 16.81 27.76
C PRO A 108 -0.37 17.37 27.80
N GLU A 109 -0.55 18.57 27.26
CA GLU A 109 -1.88 19.14 27.10
C GLU A 109 -2.68 18.29 26.09
N PRO A 110 -3.99 18.11 26.27
CA PRO A 110 -4.82 17.24 25.42
C PRO A 110 -4.82 17.62 23.93
N GLU A 111 -4.30 18.79 23.57
CA GLU A 111 -4.22 19.32 22.21
C GLU A 111 -2.83 19.13 21.55
N GLN A 112 -1.87 18.54 22.26
CA GLN A 112 -0.52 18.31 21.76
C GLN A 112 -0.45 17.11 20.81
N ASN A 113 -0.89 17.34 19.58
CA ASN A 113 -0.78 16.38 18.49
C ASN A 113 0.57 16.51 17.78
N CYS A 114 1.14 15.39 17.38
CA CYS A 114 2.29 15.38 16.49
C CYS A 114 1.89 15.99 15.15
N SER A 115 2.49 17.12 14.77
CA SER A 115 2.24 17.83 13.50
C SER A 115 2.39 16.95 12.26
N ARG A 116 3.20 15.88 12.34
CA ARG A 116 3.48 15.00 11.22
C ARG A 116 2.52 13.83 11.05
N CYS A 117 2.14 13.17 12.15
CA CYS A 117 1.31 11.95 12.09
C CYS A 117 -0.04 12.09 12.77
N GLY A 118 -0.34 13.26 13.36
CA GLY A 118 -1.59 13.53 14.07
C GLY A 118 -1.71 12.83 15.42
N LEU A 119 -0.72 12.05 15.86
CA LEU A 119 -0.81 11.30 17.11
C LEU A 119 -0.90 12.26 18.31
N ASN A 120 -1.96 12.11 19.10
CA ASN A 120 -2.10 12.77 20.39
C ASN A 120 -1.05 12.24 21.36
N GLN A 121 -0.16 13.11 21.84
CA GLN A 121 0.95 12.68 22.71
C GLN A 121 0.49 12.33 24.13
N ALA A 122 -0.57 12.97 24.63
CA ALA A 122 -1.15 12.63 25.94
C ALA A 122 -1.73 11.21 25.91
N GLU A 123 -2.50 10.89 24.86
CA GLU A 123 -3.04 9.54 24.67
C GLU A 123 -1.92 8.51 24.47
N ALA A 124 -0.92 8.85 23.67
CA ALA A 124 0.20 7.96 23.40
C ALA A 124 1.02 7.63 24.66
N ALA A 125 1.13 8.56 25.60
CA ALA A 125 1.83 8.36 26.87
C ALA A 125 1.12 7.37 27.82
N HIS A 126 -0.14 7.01 27.55
CA HIS A 126 -0.84 5.98 28.34
C HIS A 126 -0.39 4.55 28.01
N TYR A 127 0.26 4.33 26.87
CA TYR A 127 0.75 3.01 26.49
C TYR A 127 2.14 2.76 27.09
N GLY A 128 2.29 1.62 27.76
CA GLY A 128 3.61 1.11 28.13
C GLY A 128 4.40 0.60 26.91
N PRO A 129 5.70 0.30 27.08
CA PRO A 129 6.51 -0.30 26.02
C PRO A 129 5.90 -1.60 25.50
N GLY A 130 5.68 -1.69 24.19
CA GLY A 130 5.06 -2.84 23.52
C GLY A 130 3.53 -2.86 23.58
N GLU A 131 2.91 -1.96 24.35
CA GLU A 131 1.45 -1.96 24.53
C GLU A 131 0.73 -1.14 23.47
N ALA A 132 1.43 -0.20 22.82
CA ALA A 132 0.82 0.72 21.87
C ALA A 132 0.25 -0.02 20.65
N PRO A 133 -0.90 0.41 20.07
CA PRO A 133 -1.49 -0.27 18.93
C PRO A 133 -0.56 -0.36 17.71
N TRP A 134 0.30 0.64 17.51
CA TRP A 134 1.31 0.65 16.44
C TRP A 134 2.56 -0.19 16.77
N GLU A 135 2.68 -0.70 17.99
CA GLU A 135 3.70 -1.67 18.43
C GLU A 135 3.25 -3.12 18.31
N ARG A 136 1.98 -3.37 17.99
CA ARG A 136 1.43 -4.72 17.90
C ARG A 136 1.47 -5.26 16.47
N PRO A 137 1.55 -6.60 16.31
CA PRO A 137 1.40 -7.22 15.00
C PRO A 137 0.01 -6.95 14.42
N THR A 138 -0.05 -6.84 13.09
CA THR A 138 -1.32 -6.94 12.37
C THR A 138 -1.93 -8.33 12.63
N PRO A 139 -3.26 -8.45 12.80
CA PRO A 139 -3.90 -9.75 13.07
C PRO A 139 -3.48 -10.82 12.06
N GLY A 140 -3.02 -11.97 12.56
CA GLY A 140 -2.57 -13.10 11.74
C GLY A 140 -1.11 -13.03 11.28
N LYS A 141 -0.35 -12.00 11.70
CA LYS A 141 1.09 -11.85 11.37
C LYS A 141 2.02 -11.94 12.59
N ASP A 142 1.56 -12.55 13.68
CA ASP A 142 2.31 -12.61 14.95
C ASP A 142 3.72 -13.23 14.77
N ALA A 143 3.82 -14.38 14.10
CA ALA A 143 5.09 -15.04 13.84
C ALA A 143 6.04 -14.23 12.94
N ALA A 144 5.50 -13.59 11.89
CA ALA A 144 6.28 -12.74 11.01
C ALA A 144 6.79 -11.49 11.75
N PHE A 145 5.94 -10.91 12.61
CA PHE A 145 6.33 -9.77 13.43
C PHE A 145 7.47 -10.13 14.41
N GLU A 146 7.36 -11.26 15.12
CA GLU A 146 8.40 -11.75 16.01
C GLU A 146 9.72 -11.99 15.26
N GLN A 147 9.66 -12.63 14.08
CA GLN A 147 10.83 -12.84 13.24
C GLN A 147 11.47 -11.52 12.78
N ALA A 148 10.67 -10.51 12.42
CA ALA A 148 11.17 -9.20 12.06
C ALA A 148 11.87 -8.50 13.24
N GLU A 149 11.32 -8.60 14.45
CA GLU A 149 11.95 -8.08 15.68
C GLU A 149 13.28 -8.79 15.99
N LEU A 150 13.38 -10.11 15.78
CA LEU A 150 14.64 -10.85 15.92
C LEU A 150 15.70 -10.40 14.90
N LEU A 151 15.30 -10.24 13.63
CA LEU A 151 16.18 -9.71 12.59
C LEU A 151 16.66 -8.29 12.93
N TRP A 152 15.77 -7.46 13.49
CA TRP A 152 16.11 -6.12 13.94
C TRP A 152 17.10 -6.13 15.11
N ALA A 153 16.85 -6.96 16.13
CA ALA A 153 17.74 -7.09 17.29
C ALA A 153 19.17 -7.50 16.87
N ALA A 154 19.29 -8.39 15.90
CA ALA A 154 20.58 -8.83 15.37
C ALA A 154 21.40 -7.69 14.74
N ILE A 155 20.78 -6.61 14.25
CA ILE A 155 21.48 -5.44 13.71
C ILE A 155 22.21 -4.70 14.84
N GLY A 156 21.63 -4.63 16.04
CA GLY A 156 22.23 -3.96 17.19
C GLY A 156 23.48 -4.68 17.76
N GLU A 157 23.73 -5.92 17.35
CA GLU A 157 24.90 -6.71 17.77
C GLU A 157 26.17 -6.43 16.96
N VAL A 158 26.06 -5.68 15.87
CA VAL A 158 27.17 -5.38 14.96
C VAL A 158 27.45 -3.89 14.92
N GLU A 159 28.70 -3.53 14.60
CA GLU A 159 29.11 -2.13 14.51
C GLU A 159 28.33 -1.41 13.39
N PRO A 160 27.66 -0.28 13.69
CA PRO A 160 26.98 0.54 12.69
C PRO A 160 27.91 0.95 11.54
N GLY A 161 27.41 0.94 10.31
CA GLY A 161 28.20 1.27 9.11
C GLY A 161 29.17 0.17 8.64
N SER A 162 29.27 -0.97 9.35
CA SER A 162 30.02 -2.13 8.86
C SER A 162 29.27 -2.85 7.72
N ALA A 163 30.01 -3.56 6.86
CA ALA A 163 29.41 -4.41 5.83
C ALA A 163 28.47 -5.49 6.40
N ALA A 164 28.74 -5.95 7.63
CA ALA A 164 27.87 -6.89 8.33
C ALA A 164 26.55 -6.23 8.75
N ALA A 165 26.58 -4.99 9.25
CA ALA A 165 25.38 -4.22 9.58
C ALA A 165 24.54 -3.93 8.33
N GLU A 166 25.19 -3.55 7.22
CA GLU A 166 24.51 -3.33 5.94
C GLU A 166 23.78 -4.60 5.47
N HIS A 167 24.46 -5.75 5.47
CA HIS A 167 23.84 -7.02 5.06
C HIS A 167 22.68 -7.44 5.97
N LYS A 168 22.82 -7.29 7.30
CA LYS A 168 21.72 -7.57 8.23
C LYS A 168 20.53 -6.62 8.01
N LEU A 169 20.79 -5.35 7.73
CA LEU A 169 19.76 -4.36 7.45
C LEU A 169 19.00 -4.67 6.14
N GLN A 170 19.72 -5.05 5.09
CA GLN A 170 19.13 -5.50 3.83
C GLN A 170 18.24 -6.73 4.03
N ASN A 171 18.67 -7.71 4.83
CA ASN A 171 17.87 -8.90 5.15
C ASN A 171 16.59 -8.54 5.92
N PHE A 172 16.69 -7.66 6.92
CA PHE A 172 15.54 -7.16 7.66
C PHE A 172 14.54 -6.45 6.72
N VAL A 173 15.01 -5.56 5.86
CA VAL A 173 14.16 -4.81 4.93
C VAL A 173 13.50 -5.73 3.91
N GLY A 174 14.26 -6.66 3.34
CA GLY A 174 13.73 -7.68 2.42
C GLY A 174 12.60 -8.47 3.06
N PHE A 175 12.82 -8.98 4.27
CA PHE A 175 11.83 -9.72 5.04
C PHE A 175 10.57 -8.87 5.32
N VAL A 176 10.75 -7.63 5.77
CA VAL A 176 9.64 -6.71 6.06
C VAL A 176 8.80 -6.42 4.80
N VAL A 177 9.42 -6.29 3.63
CA VAL A 177 8.70 -6.10 2.36
C VAL A 177 7.90 -7.33 2.00
N ASP A 178 8.50 -8.52 2.11
CA ASP A 178 7.89 -9.79 1.72
C ASP A 178 6.72 -10.17 2.64
N GLU A 179 6.86 -9.94 3.94
CA GLU A 179 5.80 -10.20 4.93
C GLU A 179 4.79 -9.05 5.07
N ASP A 180 4.95 -7.96 4.31
CA ASP A 180 4.09 -6.78 4.36
C ASP A 180 3.97 -6.20 5.78
N LEU A 181 5.14 -5.92 6.36
CA LEU A 181 5.32 -5.29 7.68
C LEU A 181 5.88 -3.87 7.55
N LEU A 182 5.55 -3.17 6.47
CA LEU A 182 6.22 -1.92 6.06
C LEU A 182 6.22 -0.84 7.16
N GLU A 183 5.13 -0.71 7.91
CA GLU A 183 5.04 0.27 9.01
C GLU A 183 6.06 -0.02 10.12
N LEU A 184 6.27 -1.30 10.46
CA LEU A 184 7.27 -1.72 11.44
C LEU A 184 8.67 -1.31 10.95
N GLY A 185 9.02 -1.68 9.73
CA GLY A 185 10.34 -1.38 9.16
C GLY A 185 10.62 0.11 9.06
N ILE A 186 9.66 0.90 8.56
CA ILE A 186 9.79 2.36 8.46
C ILE A 186 10.00 2.98 9.84
N ARG A 187 9.25 2.54 10.85
CA ARG A 187 9.39 3.08 12.22
C ARG A 187 10.75 2.73 12.82
N LYS A 188 11.19 1.47 12.72
CA LYS A 188 12.47 1.00 13.25
C LYS A 188 13.65 1.73 12.61
N LEU A 189 13.64 1.86 11.27
CA LEU A 189 14.65 2.63 10.54
C LEU A 189 14.67 4.11 10.94
N ARG A 190 13.50 4.74 11.12
CA ARG A 190 13.44 6.13 11.58
C ARG A 190 13.97 6.29 13.01
N ALA A 191 13.70 5.33 13.91
CA ALA A 191 14.30 5.35 15.24
C ALA A 191 15.84 5.19 15.18
N HIS A 192 16.33 4.29 14.33
CA HIS A 192 17.77 4.10 14.08
C HIS A 192 18.44 5.37 13.56
N LEU A 193 17.84 6.04 12.58
CA LEU A 193 18.34 7.29 12.01
C LEU A 193 18.34 8.48 12.98
N VAL A 194 17.63 8.39 14.12
CA VAL A 194 17.80 9.38 15.19
C VAL A 194 19.11 9.17 15.94
N ALA A 195 19.51 7.92 16.16
CA ALA A 195 20.79 7.59 16.81
C ALA A 195 21.98 7.69 15.84
N PHE A 196 21.76 7.40 14.55
CA PHE A 196 22.78 7.36 13.51
C PHE A 196 22.32 8.18 12.28
N PRO A 197 22.29 9.52 12.37
CA PRO A 197 21.72 10.38 11.32
C PRO A 197 22.48 10.32 9.98
N GLU A 198 23.77 9.97 10.02
CA GLU A 198 24.64 9.88 8.85
C GLU A 198 24.70 8.46 8.24
N ASP A 199 23.86 7.51 8.71
CA ASP A 199 23.81 6.15 8.16
C ASP A 199 23.09 6.15 6.80
N GLU A 200 23.87 6.41 5.73
CA GLU A 200 23.39 6.44 4.35
C GLU A 200 22.71 5.13 3.92
N THR A 201 23.13 3.99 4.48
CA THR A 201 22.53 2.69 4.20
C THR A 201 21.11 2.66 4.76
N ALA A 202 20.92 3.08 6.02
CA ALA A 202 19.59 3.16 6.62
C ALA A 202 18.68 4.15 5.89
N VAL A 203 19.20 5.27 5.38
CA VAL A 203 18.45 6.20 4.53
C VAL A 203 18.01 5.53 3.22
N ALA A 204 18.91 4.83 2.54
CA ALA A 204 18.60 4.11 1.30
C ALA A 204 17.52 3.05 1.51
N GLN A 205 17.65 2.24 2.57
CA GLN A 205 16.68 1.22 2.95
C GLN A 205 15.32 1.81 3.34
N LEU A 206 15.31 2.97 4.01
CA LEU A 206 14.06 3.69 4.30
C LEU A 206 13.37 4.15 3.01
N GLY A 207 14.15 4.62 2.03
CA GLY A 207 13.63 4.97 0.70
C GLY A 207 13.05 3.78 -0.05
N GLU A 208 13.65 2.61 0.08
CA GLU A 208 13.14 1.35 -0.47
C GLU A 208 11.77 0.98 0.13
N LEU A 209 11.64 1.01 1.46
CA LEU A 209 10.36 0.75 2.13
C LEU A 209 9.28 1.77 1.75
N ALA A 210 9.65 3.05 1.66
CA ALA A 210 8.74 4.11 1.27
C ALA A 210 8.20 3.92 -0.16
N THR A 211 9.08 3.55 -1.07
CA THR A 211 8.73 3.24 -2.47
C THR A 211 7.78 2.05 -2.54
N SER A 212 8.05 1.01 -1.75
CA SER A 212 7.16 -0.15 -1.62
C SER A 212 5.77 0.26 -1.11
N MET A 213 5.71 1.07 -0.05
CA MET A 213 4.43 1.56 0.51
C MET A 213 3.66 2.42 -0.50
N GLN A 214 4.33 3.34 -1.19
CA GLN A 214 3.71 4.19 -2.20
C GLN A 214 3.12 3.37 -3.36
N SER A 215 3.85 2.36 -3.83
CA SER A 215 3.36 1.47 -4.89
C SER A 215 2.06 0.79 -4.48
N ARG A 216 1.94 0.33 -3.23
CA ARG A 216 0.73 -0.30 -2.68
C ARG A 216 -0.43 0.68 -2.56
N VAL A 217 -0.16 1.91 -2.08
CA VAL A 217 -1.19 2.96 -2.00
C VAL A 217 -1.74 3.32 -3.38
N ILE A 218 -0.88 3.42 -4.40
CA ILE A 218 -1.30 3.68 -5.78
C ILE A 218 -2.21 2.55 -6.28
N VAL A 219 -1.81 1.29 -6.09
CA VAL A 219 -2.61 0.12 -6.49
C VAL A 219 -3.95 0.09 -5.75
N ALA A 220 -3.96 0.30 -4.43
CA ALA A 220 -5.17 0.34 -3.63
C ALA A 220 -6.11 1.48 -4.06
N THR A 221 -5.56 2.66 -4.36
CA THR A 221 -6.34 3.81 -4.85
C THR A 221 -6.92 3.55 -6.24
N ALA A 222 -6.14 2.95 -7.14
CA ALA A 222 -6.61 2.58 -8.47
C ALA A 222 -7.75 1.55 -8.39
N ARG A 223 -7.61 0.55 -7.51
CA ARG A 223 -8.67 -0.44 -7.26
C ARG A 223 -9.92 0.20 -6.68
N ALA A 224 -9.80 1.04 -5.66
CA ALA A 224 -10.93 1.73 -5.07
C ALA A 224 -11.68 2.62 -6.08
N ARG A 225 -10.96 3.25 -7.02
CA ARG A 225 -11.59 4.01 -8.11
C ARG A 225 -12.33 3.12 -9.11
N ALA A 226 -11.74 1.98 -9.47
CA ALA A 226 -12.40 1.02 -10.35
C ALA A 226 -13.68 0.47 -9.71
N ASP A 227 -13.61 0.08 -8.42
CA ASP A 227 -14.76 -0.42 -7.66
C ASP A 227 -15.87 0.65 -7.55
N ALA A 228 -15.50 1.92 -7.33
CA ALA A 228 -16.46 3.02 -7.30
C ALA A 228 -17.16 3.25 -8.66
N GLN A 229 -16.42 3.16 -9.77
CA GLN A 229 -17.00 3.27 -11.11
C GLN A 229 -17.94 2.11 -11.44
N GLN A 230 -17.58 0.89 -11.04
CA GLN A 230 -18.46 -0.28 -11.20
C GLN A 230 -19.74 -0.10 -10.39
N PHE A 231 -19.64 0.35 -9.14
CA PHE A 231 -20.80 0.63 -8.31
C PHE A 231 -21.72 1.70 -8.91
N GLU A 232 -21.16 2.78 -9.46
CA GLU A 232 -21.95 3.82 -10.14
C GLU A 232 -22.71 3.25 -11.36
N GLN A 233 -22.05 2.45 -12.18
CA GLN A 233 -22.69 1.78 -13.33
C GLN A 233 -23.79 0.80 -12.91
N GLU A 234 -23.60 0.08 -11.81
CA GLU A 234 -24.61 -0.82 -11.25
C GLU A 234 -25.82 -0.06 -10.72
N VAL A 235 -25.60 1.05 -10.01
CA VAL A 235 -26.66 1.93 -9.53
C VAL A 235 -27.44 2.53 -10.69
N ASP A 236 -26.79 3.01 -11.74
CA ASP A 236 -27.45 3.54 -12.93
C ASP A 236 -28.25 2.49 -13.69
N ARG A 237 -27.69 1.28 -13.81
CA ARG A 237 -28.40 0.14 -14.41
C ARG A 237 -29.63 -0.25 -13.57
N TYR A 238 -29.50 -0.26 -12.25
CA TYR A 238 -30.61 -0.51 -11.34
C TYR A 238 -31.69 0.58 -11.45
N ARG A 239 -31.30 1.86 -11.46
CA ARG A 239 -32.20 3.00 -11.63
C ARG A 239 -32.95 2.93 -12.95
N SER A 240 -32.27 2.63 -14.05
CA SER A 240 -32.89 2.48 -15.38
C SER A 240 -33.90 1.33 -15.41
N ARG A 241 -33.55 0.16 -14.84
CA ARG A 241 -34.49 -0.96 -14.69
C ARG A 241 -35.70 -0.59 -13.85
N PHE A 242 -35.50 0.09 -12.73
CA PHE A 242 -36.58 0.51 -11.85
C PHE A 242 -37.54 1.49 -12.53
N ILE A 243 -37.01 2.50 -13.25
CA ILE A 243 -37.82 3.44 -14.04
C ILE A 243 -38.60 2.70 -15.13
N THR A 244 -37.96 1.77 -15.84
CA THR A 244 -38.60 0.98 -16.89
C THR A 244 -39.76 0.15 -16.34
N VAL A 245 -39.56 -0.53 -15.20
CA VAL A 245 -40.61 -1.29 -14.51
C VAL A 245 -41.75 -0.38 -14.07
N ALA A 246 -41.46 0.79 -13.52
CA ALA A 246 -42.47 1.77 -13.10
C ALA A 246 -43.32 2.27 -14.28
N ILE A 247 -42.70 2.55 -15.43
CA ILE A 247 -43.40 2.97 -16.66
C ILE A 247 -44.30 1.85 -17.18
N ILE A 248 -43.82 0.60 -17.22
CA ILE A 248 -44.62 -0.55 -17.65
C ILE A 248 -45.84 -0.72 -16.74
N LEU A 249 -45.64 -0.63 -15.41
CA LEU A 249 -46.72 -0.78 -14.44
C LEU A 249 -47.77 0.33 -14.56
N LEU A 250 -47.35 1.58 -14.79
CA LEU A 250 -48.23 2.71 -15.10
C LEU A 250 -49.01 2.49 -16.41
N ALA A 251 -48.35 2.01 -17.46
CA ALA A 251 -49.01 1.73 -18.74
C ALA A 251 -50.07 0.62 -18.60
N VAL A 252 -49.76 -0.45 -17.87
CA VAL A 252 -50.71 -1.54 -17.57
C VAL A 252 -51.91 -1.01 -16.77
N MET A 253 -51.68 -0.18 -15.76
CA MET A 253 -52.73 0.47 -14.98
C MET A 253 -53.62 1.38 -15.84
N LEU A 254 -53.03 2.14 -16.75
CA LEU A 254 -53.76 3.03 -17.68
C LEU A 254 -54.61 2.23 -18.66
N VAL A 255 -54.08 1.15 -19.24
CA VAL A 255 -54.83 0.26 -20.13
C VAL A 255 -56.01 -0.38 -19.39
N LEU A 256 -55.79 -0.89 -18.17
CA LEU A 256 -56.86 -1.41 -17.31
C LEU A 256 -57.93 -0.35 -17.05
N PHE A 257 -57.53 0.88 -16.73
CA PHE A 257 -58.45 1.98 -16.49
C PHE A 257 -59.29 2.29 -17.74
N ILE A 258 -58.66 2.37 -18.92
CA ILE A 258 -59.35 2.60 -20.20
C ILE A 258 -60.38 1.49 -20.46
N VAL A 259 -59.99 0.22 -20.33
CA VAL A 259 -60.89 -0.92 -20.56
C VAL A 259 -62.09 -0.90 -19.61
N ILE A 260 -61.87 -0.56 -18.33
CA ILE A 260 -62.94 -0.54 -17.32
C ILE A 260 -63.92 0.63 -17.50
N TYR A 261 -63.41 1.82 -17.86
CA TYR A 261 -64.21 3.05 -17.91
C TYR A 261 -64.76 3.41 -19.29
N LEU A 262 -64.04 3.12 -20.38
CA LEU A 262 -64.52 3.35 -21.76
C LEU A 262 -65.20 2.12 -22.38
N GLY A 263 -65.07 0.94 -21.77
CA GLY A 263 -65.72 -0.28 -22.22
C GLY A 263 -67.16 -0.47 -21.70
N LYS A 264 -67.70 0.49 -20.93
CA LYS A 264 -69.10 0.57 -20.53
C LYS A 264 -69.80 1.66 -21.33
#